data_AF-A0A950UYP1-F1
#
_entry.id   AF-A0A950UYP1-F1
#
_cell.length_a   1.000
_cell.length_b   1.000
_cell.length_c   1.000
_cell.angle_alpha   90.00
_cell.angle_beta   90.00
_cell.angle_gamma   90.00
#
_symmetry.space_group_name_H-M   'P 1'
#
loop_
_entity.id
_entity.type
_entity.pdbx_description
1 polymer ?
#
loop_
_entity_poly.entity_id
_entity_poly.type
_entity_poly.pdbx_seq_one_letter_code
_entity_poly.pdbx_strand_id
1 'polypeptide(L)'
;MSTGVEPKPLVIAGKTYRSRLIIGTGKYKSYEQNAQALDASGAEIVTVAVRRVNLTDPNQPKLVDFIDPKKVTYLPNTAGCFTGEEAVRTLRLAREAGGWNLVKLEVLGDRKTLYPDMLETLRAAEMLIKDDFQVMVYCNDDPMMAKRLEELGAAAIMPLASPIGSGLGIQSPINIRLIIEEAKVPVIVDAGIGTASDAAIAM
;
A
#
# COMPACT_ATOMS: atom_id res chain seq x y z
N MET A 1 20.25 2.63 -29.72
CA MET A 1 21.21 2.22 -28.67
C MET A 1 20.40 2.03 -27.40
N SER A 2 20.23 0.79 -26.94
CA SER A 2 19.61 0.51 -25.65
C SER A 2 20.52 1.10 -24.58
N THR A 3 20.06 2.14 -23.89
CA THR A 3 20.71 2.58 -22.65
C THR A 3 20.41 1.50 -21.62
N GLY A 4 21.25 0.47 -21.60
CA GLY A 4 21.16 -0.72 -20.75
C GLY A 4 21.41 -0.39 -19.29
N VAL A 5 20.51 0.40 -18.69
CA VAL A 5 20.35 0.44 -17.24
C VAL A 5 19.44 -0.72 -16.92
N GLU A 6 20.01 -1.82 -16.41
CA GLU A 6 19.18 -2.84 -15.78
C GLU A 6 18.37 -2.16 -14.66
N PRO A 7 17.04 -2.31 -14.64
CA PRO A 7 16.23 -1.68 -13.62
C PRO A 7 16.67 -2.22 -12.26
N LYS A 8 17.08 -1.31 -11.36
CA LYS A 8 17.46 -1.68 -9.99
C LYS A 8 16.35 -2.55 -9.37
N PRO A 9 16.69 -3.58 -8.57
CA PRO A 9 15.67 -4.34 -7.87
C PRO A 9 14.84 -3.45 -6.95
N LEU A 10 13.52 -3.67 -6.86
CA LEU A 10 12.68 -3.01 -5.86
C LEU A 10 12.97 -3.67 -4.51
N VAL A 11 13.42 -2.90 -3.52
CA VAL A 11 13.68 -3.41 -2.17
C VAL A 11 12.77 -2.68 -1.19
N ILE A 12 11.87 -3.42 -0.55
CA ILE A 12 10.98 -2.88 0.49
C ILE A 12 11.24 -3.68 1.76
N ALA A 13 11.59 -2.96 2.82
CA ALA A 13 11.78 -3.52 4.16
C ALA A 13 12.77 -4.71 4.20
N GLY A 14 13.84 -4.61 3.40
CA GLY A 14 14.91 -5.62 3.29
C GLY A 14 14.62 -6.78 2.34
N LYS A 15 13.40 -6.89 1.78
CA LYS A 15 13.04 -7.92 0.80
C LYS A 15 13.10 -7.36 -0.63
N THR A 16 13.73 -8.11 -1.52
CA THR A 16 13.79 -7.79 -2.96
C THR A 16 12.58 -8.34 -3.69
N TYR A 17 12.02 -7.52 -4.58
CA TYR A 17 10.92 -7.82 -5.49
C TYR A 17 11.35 -7.56 -6.92
N ARG A 18 10.91 -8.44 -7.83
CA ARG A 18 11.09 -8.31 -9.28
C ARG A 18 9.94 -7.50 -9.88
N SER A 19 8.72 -7.79 -9.44
CA SER A 19 7.54 -7.03 -9.84
C SER A 19 7.50 -5.69 -9.12
N ARG A 20 7.15 -4.65 -9.89
CA ARG A 20 6.93 -3.28 -9.39
C ARG A 20 5.44 -2.94 -9.28
N LEU A 21 4.58 -3.91 -9.58
CA LEU A 21 3.14 -3.79 -9.48
C LEU A 21 2.67 -4.44 -8.17
N ILE A 22 2.01 -3.64 -7.32
CA ILE A 22 1.31 -4.09 -6.13
C ILE A 22 -0.19 -4.05 -6.43
N ILE A 23 -0.91 -5.13 -6.14
CA ILE A 23 -2.35 -5.20 -6.41
C ILE A 23 -3.15 -5.28 -5.11
N GLY A 24 -4.34 -4.68 -5.10
CA GLY A 24 -5.30 -4.82 -4.00
C GLY A 24 -6.31 -5.92 -4.25
N THR A 25 -6.91 -6.46 -3.18
CA THR A 25 -7.81 -7.62 -3.24
C THR A 25 -9.31 -7.28 -3.06
N GLY A 26 -9.61 -6.02 -2.75
CA GLY A 26 -10.89 -5.63 -2.16
C GLY A 26 -12.09 -5.42 -3.10
N LYS A 27 -11.93 -5.52 -4.43
CA LYS A 27 -13.00 -5.21 -5.41
C LYS A 27 -13.28 -6.32 -6.44
N TYR A 28 -12.59 -7.46 -6.36
CA TYR A 28 -12.90 -8.60 -7.22
C TYR A 28 -14.22 -9.25 -6.83
N LYS A 29 -14.89 -9.90 -7.80
CA LYS A 29 -16.16 -10.61 -7.60
C LYS A 29 -16.01 -11.86 -6.74
N SER A 30 -14.83 -12.49 -6.76
CA SER A 30 -14.54 -13.71 -5.99
C SER A 30 -13.05 -13.84 -5.68
N TYR A 31 -12.69 -14.82 -4.83
CA TYR A 31 -11.27 -15.09 -4.52
C TYR A 31 -10.56 -15.86 -5.64
N GLU A 32 -11.28 -16.62 -6.47
CA GLU A 32 -10.74 -17.20 -7.71
C GLU A 32 -10.32 -16.10 -8.67
N GLN A 33 -11.13 -15.04 -8.79
CA GLN A 33 -10.78 -13.89 -9.62
C GLN A 33 -9.56 -13.14 -9.06
N ASN A 34 -9.41 -13.05 -7.74
CA ASN A 34 -8.18 -12.52 -7.12
C ASN A 34 -6.95 -13.33 -7.56
N ALA A 35 -7.01 -14.67 -7.46
CA ALA A 35 -5.90 -15.55 -7.81
C ALA A 35 -5.53 -15.45 -9.30
N GLN A 36 -6.53 -15.39 -10.19
CA GLN A 36 -6.32 -15.20 -11.63
C GLN A 36 -5.66 -13.85 -11.95
N ALA A 37 -6.10 -12.77 -11.28
CA ALA A 37 -5.52 -11.45 -11.48
C ALA A 37 -4.08 -11.36 -10.95
N LEU A 38 -3.79 -12.04 -9.84
CA LEU A 38 -2.44 -12.15 -9.30
C LEU A 38 -1.50 -12.87 -10.29
N ASP A 39 -1.93 -14.02 -10.81
CA ASP A 39 -1.15 -14.80 -11.78
C ASP A 39 -0.88 -14.00 -13.06
N ALA A 40 -1.92 -13.36 -13.63
CA ALA A 40 -1.80 -12.57 -14.84
C ALA A 40 -0.92 -11.31 -14.66
N SER A 41 -0.94 -10.69 -13.48
CA SER A 41 -0.17 -9.48 -13.19
C SER A 41 1.30 -9.75 -12.84
N GLY A 42 1.61 -10.97 -12.39
CA GLY A 42 2.93 -11.30 -11.84
C GLY A 42 3.28 -10.50 -10.59
N ALA A 43 2.30 -9.92 -9.89
CA ALA A 43 2.52 -9.19 -8.67
C ALA A 43 3.07 -10.10 -7.56
N GLU A 44 3.99 -9.58 -6.76
CA GLU A 44 4.60 -10.33 -5.64
C GLU A 44 4.10 -9.82 -4.27
N ILE A 45 3.32 -8.74 -4.25
CA ILE A 45 2.69 -8.14 -3.07
C ILE A 45 1.19 -7.94 -3.33
N VAL A 46 0.35 -8.40 -2.40
CA VAL A 46 -1.10 -8.16 -2.41
C VAL A 46 -1.54 -7.43 -1.15
N THR A 47 -2.36 -6.39 -1.29
CA THR A 47 -2.92 -5.68 -0.13
C THR A 47 -4.18 -6.37 0.39
N VAL A 48 -4.30 -6.47 1.72
CA VAL A 48 -5.41 -7.19 2.38
C VAL A 48 -6.03 -6.29 3.44
N ALA A 49 -7.32 -5.98 3.29
CA ALA A 49 -8.05 -5.21 4.29
C ALA A 49 -8.38 -6.10 5.50
N VAL A 50 -7.72 -5.86 6.63
CA VAL A 50 -7.81 -6.71 7.84
C VAL A 50 -9.26 -6.85 8.32
N ARG A 51 -10.04 -5.77 8.26
CA ARG A 51 -11.46 -5.74 8.67
C ARG A 51 -12.38 -6.61 7.80
N ARG A 52 -11.93 -7.07 6.62
CA ARG A 52 -12.72 -7.89 5.69
C ARG A 52 -12.29 -9.36 5.67
N VAL A 53 -11.29 -9.73 6.46
CA VAL A 53 -10.85 -11.12 6.57
C VAL A 53 -11.82 -11.85 7.50
N ASN A 54 -12.39 -12.96 7.03
CA ASN A 54 -13.23 -13.79 7.86
C ASN A 54 -12.37 -14.58 8.86
N LEU A 55 -12.40 -14.16 10.13
CA LEU A 55 -11.67 -14.79 11.23
C LEU A 55 -12.54 -15.74 12.06
N THR A 56 -13.85 -15.74 11.90
CA THR A 56 -14.79 -16.35 12.84
C THR A 56 -15.66 -17.46 12.25
N ASP A 57 -15.96 -17.42 10.96
CA ASP A 57 -16.74 -18.46 10.30
C ASP A 57 -15.81 -19.37 9.48
N PRO A 58 -15.55 -20.61 9.93
CA PRO A 58 -14.67 -21.54 9.24
C PRO A 58 -15.27 -22.06 7.92
N ASN A 59 -16.58 -21.90 7.68
CA ASN A 59 -17.25 -22.41 6.49
C ASN A 59 -17.24 -21.42 5.32
N GLN A 60 -16.84 -20.18 5.55
CA GLN A 60 -16.70 -19.21 4.48
C GLN A 60 -15.30 -19.26 3.87
N PRO A 61 -15.21 -19.11 2.54
CA PRO A 61 -13.92 -19.08 1.86
C PRO A 61 -13.09 -17.91 2.38
N LYS A 62 -11.78 -18.11 2.50
CA LYS A 62 -10.82 -17.09 2.91
C LYS A 62 -9.85 -16.83 1.77
N LEU A 63 -9.33 -15.60 1.69
CA LEU A 63 -8.33 -15.24 0.67
C LEU A 63 -7.13 -16.19 0.66
N VAL A 64 -6.70 -16.65 1.84
CA VAL A 64 -5.55 -17.57 2.00
C VAL A 64 -5.78 -18.96 1.40
N ASP A 65 -7.03 -19.34 1.14
CA ASP A 65 -7.36 -20.61 0.48
C ASP A 65 -7.08 -20.53 -1.03
N PHE A 66 -6.95 -19.32 -1.58
CA PHE A 66 -6.77 -19.06 -3.02
C PHE A 66 -5.42 -18.44 -3.36
N ILE A 67 -4.85 -17.66 -2.43
CA ILE A 67 -3.53 -17.05 -2.56
C ILE A 67 -2.68 -17.53 -1.39
N ASP A 68 -1.58 -18.23 -1.67
CA ASP A 68 -0.71 -18.78 -0.65
C ASP A 68 0.19 -17.69 -0.05
N PRO A 69 0.06 -17.34 1.25
CA PRO A 69 0.88 -16.32 1.89
C PRO A 69 2.37 -16.71 2.00
N LYS A 70 2.74 -17.96 1.70
CA LYS A 70 4.14 -18.39 1.59
C LYS A 70 4.78 -18.02 0.25
N LYS A 71 3.97 -17.83 -0.80
CA LYS A 71 4.44 -17.50 -2.15
C LYS A 71 4.37 -16.01 -2.44
N VAL A 72 3.48 -15.29 -1.76
CA VAL A 72 3.12 -13.91 -2.06
C VAL A 72 3.20 -13.10 -0.77
N THR A 73 3.80 -11.91 -0.82
CA THR A 73 3.81 -11.01 0.34
C THR A 73 2.41 -10.46 0.56
N TYR A 74 1.85 -10.69 1.75
CA TYR A 74 0.62 -10.05 2.18
C TYR A 74 0.97 -8.71 2.81
N LEU A 75 0.25 -7.67 2.40
CA LEU A 75 0.38 -6.32 2.94
C LEU A 75 -0.94 -5.93 3.63
N PRO A 76 -1.12 -6.28 4.92
CA PRO A 76 -2.29 -5.89 5.69
C PRO A 76 -2.42 -4.37 5.73
N ASN A 77 -3.65 -3.89 5.54
CA ASN A 77 -3.92 -2.46 5.53
C ASN A 77 -5.07 -2.07 6.46
N THR A 78 -5.14 -0.76 6.71
CA THR A 78 -6.14 -0.12 7.59
C THR A 78 -7.29 0.52 6.80
N ALA A 79 -7.61 0.01 5.61
CA ALA A 79 -8.68 0.56 4.79
C ALA A 79 -9.99 0.70 5.59
N GLY A 80 -10.55 1.91 5.57
CA GLY A 80 -11.74 2.26 6.34
C GLY A 80 -11.50 2.64 7.81
N CYS A 81 -10.26 2.89 8.22
CA CYS A 81 -9.94 3.57 9.48
C CYS A 81 -9.94 5.09 9.27
N PHE A 82 -10.56 5.82 10.19
CA PHE A 82 -10.70 7.28 10.13
C PHE A 82 -9.98 8.01 11.27
N THR A 83 -9.31 7.26 12.16
CA THR A 83 -8.41 7.80 13.17
C THR A 83 -7.13 6.97 13.25
N GLY A 84 -6.07 7.58 13.77
CA GLY A 84 -4.80 6.94 13.99
C GLY A 84 -4.88 5.78 14.98
N GLU A 85 -5.65 5.91 16.07
CA GLU A 85 -5.84 4.80 17.03
C GLU A 85 -6.50 3.58 16.38
N GLU A 86 -7.51 3.81 15.53
CA GLU A 86 -8.17 2.71 14.83
C GLU A 86 -7.21 1.99 13.90
N ALA A 87 -6.38 2.74 13.18
CA ALA A 87 -5.38 2.20 12.27
C ALA A 87 -4.31 1.39 13.03
N VAL A 88 -3.74 1.96 14.09
CA VAL A 88 -2.74 1.29 14.94
C VAL A 88 -3.31 0.02 15.53
N ARG A 89 -4.52 0.07 16.11
CA ARG A 89 -5.19 -1.11 16.68
C ARG A 89 -5.41 -2.19 15.62
N THR A 90 -5.84 -1.81 14.42
CA THR A 90 -6.11 -2.74 13.33
C THR A 90 -4.82 -3.48 12.91
N LEU A 91 -3.70 -2.79 12.79
CA LEU A 91 -2.43 -3.41 12.39
C LEU A 91 -1.78 -4.23 13.50
N ARG A 92 -1.90 -3.82 14.77
CA ARG A 92 -1.51 -4.66 15.91
C ARG A 92 -2.29 -5.98 15.90
N LEU A 93 -3.60 -5.95 15.68
CA LEU A 93 -4.40 -7.17 15.54
C LEU A 93 -3.97 -8.02 14.34
N ALA A 94 -3.63 -7.40 13.21
CA ALA A 94 -3.11 -8.14 12.05
C ALA A 94 -1.80 -8.86 12.41
N ARG A 95 -0.87 -8.18 13.09
CA ARG A 95 0.38 -8.78 13.54
C ARG A 95 0.14 -9.95 14.48
N GLU A 96 -0.76 -9.84 15.46
CA GLU A 96 -1.10 -10.95 16.35
C GLU A 96 -1.75 -12.12 15.59
N ALA A 97 -2.58 -11.84 14.58
CA ALA A 97 -3.31 -12.88 13.85
C ALA A 97 -2.46 -13.65 12.82
N GLY A 98 -1.44 -13.03 12.22
CA GLY A 98 -0.66 -13.67 11.16
C GLY A 98 0.82 -13.29 11.07
N GLY A 99 1.36 -12.62 12.08
CA GLY A 99 2.79 -12.33 12.19
C GLY A 99 3.32 -11.30 11.19
N TRP A 100 2.44 -10.48 10.60
CA TRP A 100 2.84 -9.48 9.61
C TRP A 100 3.41 -8.22 10.28
N ASN A 101 4.69 -7.94 10.02
CA ASN A 101 5.36 -6.69 10.42
C ASN A 101 5.37 -5.64 9.30
N LEU A 102 5.31 -6.07 8.03
CA LEU A 102 5.17 -5.17 6.88
C LEU A 102 3.69 -4.84 6.68
N VAL A 103 3.35 -3.55 6.76
CA VAL A 103 1.95 -3.08 6.80
C VAL A 103 1.75 -1.84 5.93
N LYS A 104 0.55 -1.69 5.36
CA LYS A 104 0.11 -0.48 4.69
C LYS A 104 -0.74 0.36 5.66
N LEU A 105 -0.22 1.52 6.05
CA LEU A 105 -0.97 2.49 6.85
C LEU A 105 -1.80 3.37 5.91
N GLU A 106 -3.09 3.47 6.21
CA GLU A 106 -4.09 4.29 5.52
C GLU A 106 -5.06 4.88 6.57
N VAL A 107 -4.99 6.19 6.80
CA VAL A 107 -5.93 6.90 7.68
C VAL A 107 -6.69 7.93 6.85
N LEU A 108 -8.00 7.75 6.72
CA LEU A 108 -8.83 8.55 5.83
C LEU A 108 -9.47 9.72 6.58
N GLY A 109 -9.51 10.91 5.99
CA GLY A 109 -10.15 12.09 6.56
C GLY A 109 -11.67 12.06 6.44
N ASP A 110 -12.20 11.52 5.35
CA ASP A 110 -13.65 11.38 5.18
C ASP A 110 -14.06 10.22 4.25
N ARG A 111 -15.32 9.78 4.39
CA ARG A 111 -15.87 8.63 3.66
C ARG A 111 -16.18 8.91 2.18
N LYS A 112 -16.33 10.18 1.79
CA LYS A 112 -16.74 10.59 0.45
C LYS A 112 -15.54 10.69 -0.48
N THR A 113 -14.47 11.34 -0.04
CA THR A 113 -13.28 11.56 -0.86
C THR A 113 -12.27 10.42 -0.72
N LEU A 114 -12.27 9.75 0.45
CA LEU A 114 -11.24 8.80 0.84
C LEU A 114 -9.83 9.43 0.77
N TYR A 115 -9.74 10.75 0.94
CA TYR A 115 -8.47 11.47 1.00
C TYR A 115 -7.81 11.24 2.37
N PRO A 116 -6.48 11.15 2.46
CA PRO A 116 -5.81 10.86 3.73
C PRO A 116 -5.89 12.05 4.70
N ASP A 117 -6.11 11.75 5.98
CA ASP A 117 -5.86 12.70 7.07
C ASP A 117 -4.37 12.64 7.42
N MET A 118 -3.62 13.66 7.01
CA MET A 118 -2.16 13.66 7.16
C MET A 118 -1.68 13.83 8.60
N LEU A 119 -2.46 14.48 9.47
CA LEU A 119 -2.09 14.63 10.88
C LEU A 119 -2.24 13.29 11.61
N GLU A 120 -3.36 12.62 11.39
CA GLU A 120 -3.60 11.30 11.96
C GLU A 120 -2.67 10.24 11.37
N THR A 121 -2.37 10.33 10.07
CA THR A 121 -1.41 9.45 9.39
C THR A 121 -0.01 9.59 10.01
N LEU A 122 0.47 10.81 10.22
CA LEU A 122 1.79 11.05 10.81
C LEU A 122 1.88 10.48 12.23
N ARG A 123 0.85 10.72 13.05
CA ARG A 123 0.76 10.22 14.42
C ARG A 123 0.71 8.69 14.48
N ALA A 124 -0.09 8.06 13.61
CA ALA A 124 -0.18 6.61 13.55
C ALA A 124 1.11 5.96 13.04
N ALA A 125 1.78 6.57 12.05
CA ALA A 125 3.07 6.10 11.54
C ALA A 125 4.12 6.10 12.65
N GLU A 126 4.23 7.18 13.42
CA GLU A 126 5.15 7.26 14.55
C GLU A 126 4.91 6.15 15.58
N MET A 127 3.64 5.91 15.94
CA MET A 127 3.29 4.84 16.89
C MET A 127 3.64 3.44 16.37
N LEU A 128 3.36 3.16 15.09
CA LEU A 128 3.64 1.86 14.48
C LEU A 128 5.14 1.62 14.32
N ILE A 129 5.91 2.63 13.91
CA ILE A 129 7.36 2.50 13.76
C ILE A 129 8.02 2.28 15.12
N LYS A 130 7.55 2.96 16.18
CA LYS A 130 7.98 2.69 17.57
C LYS A 130 7.65 1.27 18.05
N ASP A 131 6.64 0.65 17.46
CA ASP A 131 6.27 -0.74 17.72
C ASP A 131 6.98 -1.74 16.78
N ASP A 132 8.06 -1.33 16.11
CA ASP A 132 8.86 -2.14 15.18
C ASP A 132 8.10 -2.62 13.92
N PHE A 133 7.03 -1.94 13.51
CA PHE A 133 6.42 -2.18 12.20
C PHE A 133 7.26 -1.61 11.07
N GLN A 134 7.27 -2.32 9.95
CA GLN A 134 7.77 -1.83 8.66
C GLN A 134 6.61 -1.18 7.92
N VAL A 135 6.48 0.14 8.01
CA VAL A 135 5.28 0.85 7.56
C VAL A 135 5.44 1.40 6.15
N MET A 136 4.58 0.96 5.22
CA MET A 136 4.35 1.63 3.94
C MET A 136 3.18 2.60 4.13
N VAL A 137 3.37 3.89 3.87
CA VAL A 137 2.37 4.91 4.25
C VAL A 137 1.62 5.47 3.04
N TYR A 138 0.30 5.28 2.98
CA TYR A 138 -0.58 6.00 2.06
C TYR A 138 -0.67 7.46 2.48
N CYS A 139 -0.34 8.38 1.56
CA CYS A 139 -0.32 9.81 1.82
C CYS A 139 -0.83 10.62 0.63
N ASN A 140 -1.03 11.92 0.85
CA ASN A 140 -1.23 12.84 -0.25
C ASN A 140 0.09 13.07 -1.01
N ASP A 141 0.02 13.91 -2.04
CA ASP A 141 1.14 14.30 -2.87
C ASP A 141 1.93 15.49 -2.28
N ASP A 142 1.93 15.70 -0.96
CA ASP A 142 2.71 16.78 -0.32
C ASP A 142 4.18 16.33 -0.10
N PRO A 143 5.18 16.97 -0.76
CA PRO A 143 6.58 16.60 -0.60
C PRO A 143 7.13 16.77 0.83
N MET A 144 6.60 17.73 1.58
CA MET A 144 7.02 17.96 2.97
C MET A 144 6.47 16.89 3.89
N MET A 145 5.24 16.43 3.66
CA MET A 145 4.69 15.31 4.45
C MET A 145 5.37 13.99 4.11
N ALA A 146 5.64 13.72 2.83
CA ALA A 146 6.41 12.57 2.39
C ALA A 146 7.78 12.51 3.09
N LYS A 147 8.51 13.63 3.12
CA LYS A 147 9.80 13.74 3.81
C LYS A 147 9.70 13.47 5.30
N ARG A 148 8.67 14.03 5.98
CA ARG A 148 8.45 13.77 7.42
C ARG A 148 8.18 12.29 7.71
N LEU A 149 7.37 11.64 6.88
CA LEU A 149 7.08 10.21 7.01
C LEU A 149 8.33 9.35 6.79
N GLU A 150 9.18 9.72 5.83
CA GLU A 150 10.48 9.08 5.62
C GLU A 150 11.40 9.27 6.84
N GLU A 151 11.53 10.49 7.35
CA GLU A 151 12.37 10.81 8.52
C GLU A 151 11.93 10.06 9.79
N LEU A 152 10.63 9.75 9.92
CA LEU A 152 10.13 8.89 10.99
C LEU A 152 10.57 7.43 10.85
N GLY A 153 10.93 6.98 9.65
CA GLY A 153 11.35 5.60 9.36
C GLY A 153 10.34 4.79 8.54
N ALA A 154 9.48 5.43 7.74
CA ALA A 154 8.61 4.70 6.82
C ALA A 154 9.43 3.82 5.85
N ALA A 155 9.01 2.57 5.69
CA ALA A 155 9.65 1.62 4.78
C ALA A 155 9.42 1.96 3.31
N ALA A 156 8.35 2.69 3.02
CA ALA A 156 8.05 3.27 1.70
C ALA A 156 7.01 4.40 1.82
N ILE A 157 7.07 5.36 0.90
CA ILE A 157 6.08 6.43 0.76
C ILE A 157 5.14 6.11 -0.38
N MET A 158 3.83 6.25 -0.16
CA MET A 158 2.80 5.91 -1.15
C MET A 158 1.89 7.09 -1.46
N PRO A 159 2.36 8.08 -2.24
CA PRO A 159 1.56 9.25 -2.57
C PRO A 159 0.44 8.89 -3.55
N LEU A 160 -0.71 9.54 -3.39
CA LEU A 160 -1.84 9.34 -4.27
C LEU A 160 -1.66 9.94 -5.66
N ALA A 161 -2.14 9.25 -6.70
CA ALA A 161 -2.25 9.85 -8.04
C ALA A 161 -3.49 10.77 -8.13
N SER A 162 -4.61 10.28 -7.60
CA SER A 162 -5.92 10.93 -7.50
C SER A 162 -6.80 10.18 -6.49
N PRO A 163 -8.00 10.69 -6.10
CA PRO A 163 -8.86 10.05 -5.11
C PRO A 163 -9.13 8.57 -5.39
N ILE A 164 -9.23 7.76 -4.34
CA ILE A 164 -9.32 6.29 -4.42
C ILE A 164 -10.50 5.86 -5.30
N GLY A 165 -10.19 5.08 -6.34
CA GLY A 165 -11.19 4.53 -7.25
C GLY A 165 -11.77 5.51 -8.26
N SER A 166 -11.25 6.74 -8.36
CA SER A 166 -11.68 7.73 -9.35
C SER A 166 -11.23 7.40 -10.78
N GLY A 167 -10.06 6.76 -10.93
CA GLY A 167 -9.49 6.43 -12.25
C GLY A 167 -9.03 7.64 -13.06
N LEU A 168 -8.71 8.75 -12.38
CA LEU A 168 -8.31 10.00 -13.03
C LEU A 168 -6.81 10.05 -13.40
N GLY A 169 -6.03 9.01 -13.04
CA GLY A 169 -4.59 9.01 -13.24
C GLY A 169 -3.87 10.01 -12.32
N ILE A 170 -2.67 10.42 -12.72
CA ILE A 170 -1.81 11.33 -11.95
C ILE A 170 -2.25 12.79 -12.18
N GLN A 171 -2.75 13.42 -11.13
CA GLN A 171 -3.24 14.82 -11.19
C GLN A 171 -2.14 15.85 -10.90
N SER A 172 -1.11 15.45 -10.16
CA SER A 172 -0.04 16.34 -9.69
C SER A 172 1.34 15.78 -10.00
N PRO A 173 1.73 15.68 -11.29
CA PRO A 173 2.99 15.05 -11.68
C PRO A 173 4.22 15.79 -11.15
N ILE A 174 4.12 17.11 -10.96
CA ILE A 174 5.20 17.93 -10.39
C ILE A 174 5.49 17.52 -8.95
N ASN A 175 4.45 17.39 -8.12
CA ASN A 175 4.62 17.03 -6.72
C ASN A 175 5.15 15.59 -6.57
N ILE A 176 4.62 14.65 -7.36
CA ILE A 176 5.12 13.27 -7.38
C ILE A 176 6.61 13.24 -7.77
N ARG A 177 7.03 14.04 -8.76
CA ARG A 177 8.44 14.16 -9.13
C ARG A 177 9.30 14.69 -7.99
N LEU A 178 8.85 15.73 -7.27
CA LEU A 178 9.57 16.28 -6.12
C LEU A 178 9.75 15.23 -5.01
N ILE A 179 8.72 14.41 -4.75
CA ILE A 179 8.82 13.30 -3.80
C ILE A 179 9.87 12.28 -4.27
N ILE A 180 9.86 11.88 -5.54
CA ILE A 180 10.80 10.91 -6.11
C ILE A 180 12.24 11.42 -6.06
N GLU A 181 12.48 12.70 -6.37
CA GLU A 181 13.82 13.30 -6.41
C GLU A 181 14.48 13.37 -5.02
N GLU A 182 13.69 13.55 -3.96
CA GLU A 182 14.19 13.72 -2.59
C GLU A 182 14.19 12.41 -1.78
N ALA A 183 13.27 11.48 -2.05
CA ALA A 183 13.07 10.30 -1.23
C ALA A 183 14.24 9.30 -1.34
N LYS A 184 14.68 8.76 -0.19
CA LYS A 184 15.70 7.68 -0.14
C LYS A 184 15.08 6.30 0.05
N VAL A 185 13.80 6.26 0.34
CA VAL A 185 12.98 5.04 0.40
C VAL A 185 12.16 4.88 -0.88
N PRO A 186 11.66 3.68 -1.21
CA PRO A 186 10.80 3.49 -2.37
C PRO A 186 9.57 4.42 -2.33
N VAL A 187 9.25 4.99 -3.50
CA VAL A 187 8.03 5.74 -3.73
C VAL A 187 7.10 4.89 -4.60
N ILE A 188 5.89 4.63 -4.12
CA ILE A 188 4.89 3.82 -4.83
C ILE A 188 3.65 4.68 -5.05
N VAL A 189 3.37 5.05 -6.30
CA VAL A 189 2.11 5.74 -6.62
C VAL A 189 0.94 4.79 -6.33
N ASP A 190 0.10 5.14 -5.36
CA ASP A 190 -1.02 4.33 -4.89
C ASP A 190 -2.35 5.06 -5.07
N ALA A 191 -3.41 4.34 -5.44
CA ALA A 191 -4.72 4.90 -5.77
C ALA A 191 -4.76 5.88 -6.96
N GLY A 192 -5.93 5.96 -7.59
CA GLY A 192 -6.20 6.92 -8.67
C GLY A 192 -5.87 6.44 -10.10
N ILE A 193 -5.04 5.41 -10.26
CA ILE A 193 -4.76 4.76 -11.55
C ILE A 193 -6.07 4.23 -12.16
N GLY A 194 -6.35 4.60 -13.42
CA GLY A 194 -7.54 4.17 -14.17
C GLY A 194 -7.21 3.21 -15.32
N THR A 195 -6.03 3.35 -15.93
CA THR A 195 -5.60 2.52 -17.07
C THR A 195 -4.10 2.24 -17.04
N ALA A 196 -3.65 1.35 -17.92
CA ALA A 196 -2.24 0.97 -18.05
C ALA A 196 -1.32 2.15 -18.40
N SER A 197 -1.79 3.12 -19.18
CA SER A 197 -0.99 4.31 -19.51
C SER A 197 -0.69 5.17 -18.27
N ASP A 198 -1.60 5.23 -17.30
CA ASP A 198 -1.36 5.99 -16.06
C ASP A 198 -0.24 5.34 -15.25
N ALA A 199 -0.26 4.00 -15.17
CA ALA A 199 0.81 3.24 -14.52
C ALA A 199 2.14 3.40 -15.29
N ALA A 200 2.12 3.45 -16.62
CA ALA A 200 3.32 3.71 -17.41
C ALA A 200 3.88 5.12 -17.21
N ILE A 201 3.04 6.13 -16.96
CA ILE A 201 3.47 7.49 -16.62
C ILE A 201 4.10 7.54 -15.21
N ALA A 202 3.64 6.70 -14.28
CA ALA A 202 4.19 6.61 -12.93
C ALA A 202 5.59 5.99 -12.88
N MET A 203 6.00 5.26 -13.92
CA MET A 203 7.23 4.46 -14.01
C MET A 203 8.36 5.21 -14.70
#